data_AF-A0A0H2QY14-F1
#
_entry.id   AF-A0A0H2QY14-F1
#
_cell.length_a   1.000
_cell.length_b   1.000
_cell.length_c   1.000
_cell.angle_alpha   90.00
_cell.angle_beta   90.00
_cell.angle_gamma   90.00
#
_symmetry.space_group_name_H-M   'P 1'
#
loop_
_entity.id
_entity.type
_entity.pdbx_description
1 polymer ?
#
loop_
_entity_poly.entity_id
_entity_poly.type
_entity_poly.pdbx_seq_one_letter_code
_entity_poly.pdbx_strand_id
1 'polypeptide(L)'
;LLYGSLHLLGWWKQFPSPAEQIIWRVATVVAMSSGFAAAVVCFIHNKALGRMPRIEWWLLRRNIYIGGLLSVVRRLLQALVERVIPPLYVLSSTFLIVESIRQLWFLPSEAYILASWSYYFPHLF
;
A
#
# COMPACT_ATOMS: atom_id res chain seq x y z
N LEU A 1 2.93 0.50 0.76
CA LEU A 1 3.35 1.84 1.23
C LEU A 1 4.27 2.51 0.21
N LEU A 2 5.58 2.18 0.18
CA LEU A 2 6.54 2.82 -0.73
C LEU A 2 6.12 2.76 -2.20
N TYR A 3 5.72 1.58 -2.68
CA TYR A 3 5.27 1.39 -4.06
C TYR A 3 4.04 2.28 -4.40
N GLY A 4 2.99 2.25 -3.56
CA GLY A 4 1.80 3.09 -3.76
C GLY A 4 2.09 4.60 -3.65
N SER A 5 2.99 5.02 -2.76
CA SER A 5 3.34 6.44 -2.62
C SER A 5 4.08 7.00 -3.83
N LEU A 6 4.87 6.20 -4.54
CA LEU A 6 5.54 6.65 -5.77
C LEU A 6 4.52 7.04 -6.86
N HIS A 7 3.41 6.31 -6.94
CA HIS A 7 2.34 6.58 -7.92
C HIS A 7 1.53 7.85 -7.61
N LEU A 8 1.64 8.42 -6.39
CA LEU A 8 1.10 9.75 -6.09
C LEU A 8 1.81 10.86 -6.87
N LEU A 9 3.05 10.64 -7.31
CA LEU A 9 3.75 11.61 -8.17
C LEU A 9 3.02 11.80 -9.51
N GLY A 10 2.32 10.75 -9.98
CA GLY A 10 1.48 10.78 -11.18
C GLY A 10 0.06 11.34 -10.97
N TRP A 11 -0.27 11.89 -9.78
CA TRP A 11 -1.65 12.31 -9.45
C TRP A 11 -2.24 13.37 -10.41
N TRP A 12 -1.36 14.24 -10.91
CA TRP A 12 -1.69 15.36 -11.81
C TRP A 12 -1.42 15.04 -13.29
N LYS A 13 -1.00 13.81 -13.62
CA LYS A 13 -0.71 13.45 -15.01
C LYS A 13 -1.99 13.48 -15.84
N GLN A 14 -1.89 13.95 -17.08
CA GLN A 14 -2.99 13.91 -18.03
C GLN A 14 -3.12 12.49 -18.59
N PHE A 15 -4.32 11.92 -18.44
CA PHE A 15 -4.68 10.62 -18.99
C PHE A 15 -5.52 10.81 -20.25
N PRO A 16 -5.45 9.88 -21.22
CA PRO A 16 -6.27 9.91 -22.42
C PRO A 16 -7.78 9.92 -22.14
N SER A 17 -8.22 9.26 -21.05
CA SER A 17 -9.61 9.27 -20.60
C SER A 17 -9.77 9.61 -19.12
N PRO A 18 -10.88 10.27 -18.72
CA PRO A 18 -11.19 10.53 -17.31
C PRO A 18 -11.35 9.25 -16.48
N ALA A 19 -11.83 8.17 -17.09
CA ALA A 19 -12.02 6.88 -16.42
C ALA A 19 -10.68 6.28 -15.96
N GLU A 20 -9.66 6.28 -16.84
CA GLU A 20 -8.32 5.80 -16.49
C GLU A 20 -7.70 6.61 -15.36
N GLN A 21 -7.90 7.93 -15.35
CA GLN A 21 -7.43 8.80 -14.28
C GLN A 21 -8.07 8.47 -12.92
N ILE A 22 -9.38 8.21 -12.91
CA ILE A 22 -10.09 7.81 -11.69
C ILE A 22 -9.58 6.45 -11.21
N ILE A 23 -9.44 5.47 -12.11
CA ILE A 23 -8.94 4.14 -11.75
C ILE A 23 -7.51 4.23 -11.21
N TRP A 24 -6.64 5.05 -11.81
CA TRP A 24 -5.28 5.29 -11.31
C TRP A 24 -5.29 5.83 -9.87
N ARG A 25 -6.12 6.85 -9.59
CA ARG A 25 -6.22 7.43 -8.25
C ARG A 25 -6.72 6.42 -7.23
N VAL A 26 -7.78 5.67 -7.58
CA VAL A 26 -8.32 4.62 -6.72
C VAL A 26 -7.28 3.53 -6.47
N ALA A 27 -6.63 3.02 -7.52
CA ALA A 27 -5.60 1.99 -7.43
C ALA A 27 -4.42 2.46 -6.56
N THR A 28 -3.99 3.72 -6.70
CA THR A 28 -2.93 4.32 -5.89
C THR A 28 -3.31 4.37 -4.41
N VAL A 29 -4.53 4.82 -4.08
CA VAL A 29 -5.03 4.87 -2.70
C VAL A 29 -5.18 3.47 -2.11
N VAL A 30 -5.73 2.51 -2.87
CA VAL A 30 -5.89 1.11 -2.45
C VAL A 30 -4.53 0.47 -2.21
N ALA A 31 -3.55 0.62 -3.11
CA ALA A 31 -2.21 0.07 -2.96
C ALA A 31 -1.43 0.68 -1.78
N MET A 32 -1.67 1.96 -1.46
CA MET A 32 -1.04 2.62 -0.33
C MET A 32 -1.67 2.19 1.01
N SER A 33 -3.00 2.27 1.10
CA SER A 33 -3.78 1.95 2.31
C SER A 33 -3.69 0.47 2.71
N SER A 34 -3.70 -0.44 1.74
CA SER A 34 -3.52 -1.88 1.98
C SER A 34 -2.21 -2.18 2.72
N GLY A 35 -1.10 -1.59 2.28
CA GLY A 35 0.20 -1.73 2.95
C GLY A 35 0.21 -1.14 4.36
N PHE A 36 -0.48 -0.01 4.58
CA PHE A 36 -0.63 0.59 5.91
C PHE A 36 -1.45 -0.31 6.85
N ALA A 37 -2.60 -0.78 6.39
CA ALA A 37 -3.49 -1.66 7.17
C ALA A 37 -2.78 -2.96 7.57
N ALA A 38 -2.03 -3.56 6.65
CA ALA A 38 -1.22 -4.75 6.94
C ALA A 38 -0.14 -4.47 7.98
N ALA A 39 0.57 -3.34 7.87
CA ALA A 39 1.61 -2.96 8.84
C ALA A 39 1.04 -2.74 10.25
N VAL A 40 -0.11 -2.06 10.37
CA VAL A 40 -0.80 -1.83 11.64
C VAL A 40 -1.23 -3.14 12.29
N VAL A 41 -1.88 -4.03 11.53
CA VAL A 41 -2.32 -5.33 12.06
C VAL A 41 -1.13 -6.19 12.49
N CYS A 42 -0.05 -6.22 11.69
CA CYS A 42 1.16 -6.95 12.04
C CYS A 42 1.83 -6.36 13.29
N PHE A 43 1.89 -5.02 13.44
CA PHE A 43 2.41 -4.36 14.64
C PHE A 43 1.58 -4.70 15.88
N ILE A 44 0.25 -4.64 15.79
CA ILE A 44 -0.67 -5.03 16.87
C ILE A 44 -0.47 -6.51 17.23
N HIS A 45 -0.35 -7.39 16.24
CA HIS A 45 -0.12 -8.82 16.45
C HIS A 45 1.21 -9.07 17.18
N ASN A 46 2.30 -8.45 16.70
CA ASN A 46 3.63 -8.57 17.30
C ASN A 46 3.69 -7.99 18.72
N LYS A 47 3.00 -6.88 19.00
CA LYS A 47 2.88 -6.33 20.37
C LYS A 47 1.99 -7.19 21.27
N ALA A 48 0.92 -7.76 20.73
CA ALA A 48 0.03 -8.66 21.46
C ALA A 48 0.70 -10.00 21.83
N LEU A 49 1.61 -10.51 20.98
CA LEU A 49 2.46 -11.67 21.30
C LEU A 49 3.67 -11.31 22.15
N GLY A 50 4.20 -10.10 22.02
CA GLY A 50 5.50 -9.68 22.54
C GLY A 50 5.54 -9.02 23.91
N ARG A 51 4.69 -9.42 24.88
CA ARG A 51 4.56 -8.89 26.26
C ARG A 51 3.40 -7.89 26.44
N MET A 52 2.18 -8.40 26.52
CA MET A 52 1.13 -7.69 27.26
C MET A 52 1.38 -7.89 28.77
N PRO A 53 1.32 -6.85 29.62
CA PRO A 53 1.45 -7.01 31.07
C PRO A 53 0.37 -7.96 31.60
N ARG A 54 0.74 -8.93 32.45
CA ARG A 54 -0.20 -9.92 33.02
C ARG A 54 -1.47 -9.29 33.63
N ILE A 55 -1.37 -8.05 34.11
CA ILE A 55 -2.45 -7.28 34.76
C ILE A 55 -3.52 -6.80 33.76
N GLU A 56 -3.13 -6.27 32.59
CA GLU A 56 -4.11 -5.84 31.57
C GLU A 56 -4.87 -7.03 30.98
N TRP A 57 -4.16 -8.14 30.75
CA TRP A 57 -4.78 -9.39 30.31
C TRP A 57 -5.78 -9.93 31.35
N TRP A 58 -5.47 -9.80 32.64
CA TRP A 58 -6.36 -10.17 33.74
C TRP A 58 -7.62 -9.31 33.80
N LEU A 59 -7.49 -7.98 33.62
CA LEU A 59 -8.62 -7.05 33.61
C LEU A 59 -9.54 -7.25 32.40
N LEU A 60 -8.96 -7.46 31.21
CA LEU A 60 -9.72 -7.80 30.00
C LEU A 60 -10.41 -9.16 30.11
N ARG A 61 -9.73 -10.16 30.69
CA ARG A 61 -10.30 -11.51 30.90
C ARG A 61 -11.41 -11.52 31.95
N ARG A 62 -11.37 -10.61 32.93
CA ARG A 62 -12.40 -10.50 33.97
C ARG A 62 -13.78 -10.19 33.40
N ASN A 63 -13.86 -9.52 32.25
CA ASN A 63 -15.11 -9.29 31.55
C ASN A 63 -15.24 -10.22 30.33
N ILE A 64 -15.83 -11.39 30.57
CA ILE A 64 -15.99 -12.50 29.59
C ILE A 64 -16.63 -12.02 28.28
N TYR A 65 -17.61 -11.11 28.35
CA TYR A 65 -18.29 -10.57 27.17
C TYR A 65 -17.38 -9.69 26.31
N ILE A 66 -16.60 -8.79 26.93
CA ILE A 66 -15.69 -7.88 26.23
C ILE A 66 -14.53 -8.65 25.59
N GLY A 67 -13.97 -9.65 26.29
CA GLY A 67 -12.92 -10.52 25.75
C GLY A 67 -13.40 -11.32 24.53
N GLY A 68 -14.63 -11.84 24.59
CA GLY A 68 -15.27 -12.52 23.47
C GLY A 68 -15.39 -11.64 22.23
N LEU A 69 -15.98 -10.44 22.38
CA LEU A 69 -16.15 -9.47 21.28
C LEU A 69 -14.81 -9.08 20.64
N LEU A 70 -13.81 -8.72 21.45
CA LEU A 70 -12.48 -8.34 20.96
C LEU A 70 -11.79 -9.47 20.19
N SER A 71 -11.97 -10.72 20.64
CA SER A 71 -11.42 -11.88 19.94
C SER A 71 -12.05 -12.09 18.57
N VAL A 72 -13.36 -11.85 18.43
CA VAL A 72 -14.08 -11.93 17.15
C VAL A 72 -13.61 -10.81 16.22
N VAL A 73 -13.60 -9.57 16.71
CA VAL A 73 -13.13 -8.40 15.94
C VAL A 73 -11.70 -8.61 15.43
N ARG A 74 -10.78 -9.06 16.31
CA ARG A 74 -9.39 -9.36 15.93
C ARG A 74 -9.31 -10.43 14.84
N ARG A 75 -10.08 -11.52 14.95
CA ARG A 75 -10.13 -12.59 13.93
C ARG A 75 -10.65 -12.06 12.59
N LEU A 76 -11.69 -11.24 12.59
CA LEU A 76 -12.26 -10.64 11.38
C LEU A 76 -11.26 -9.69 10.70
N LEU A 77 -10.61 -8.81 11.47
CA LEU A 77 -9.56 -7.92 10.96
C LEU A 77 -8.39 -8.71 10.36
N GLN A 78 -7.97 -9.79 11.03
CA GLN A 78 -6.88 -10.63 10.54
C GLN A 78 -7.27 -11.35 9.23
N ALA A 79 -8.48 -11.90 9.15
CA ALA A 79 -8.98 -12.51 7.91
C ALA A 79 -9.06 -11.50 6.75
N LEU A 80 -9.47 -10.26 7.02
CA LEU A 80 -9.48 -9.20 6.02
C LEU A 80 -8.07 -8.92 5.47
N VAL A 81 -7.08 -8.77 6.35
CA VAL A 81 -5.69 -8.48 5.96
C VAL A 81 -5.02 -9.64 5.23
N GLU A 82 -5.29 -10.89 5.63
CA GLU A 82 -4.62 -12.06 5.05
C GLU A 82 -5.29 -12.57 3.78
N ARG A 83 -6.60 -12.35 3.59
CA ARG A 83 -7.35 -12.95 2.47
C ARG A 83 -7.91 -11.95 1.47
N VAL A 84 -8.32 -10.76 1.90
CA VAL A 84 -9.01 -9.78 1.03
C VAL A 84 -8.05 -8.72 0.53
N ILE A 85 -7.18 -8.20 1.41
CA ILE A 85 -6.23 -7.16 1.04
C ILE A 85 -5.20 -7.61 0.00
N PRO A 86 -4.61 -8.82 0.05
CA PRO A 86 -3.58 -9.23 -0.90
C PRO A 86 -4.05 -9.27 -2.35
N PRO A 87 -5.20 -9.87 -2.72
CA PRO A 87 -5.66 -9.84 -4.10
C PRO A 87 -5.99 -8.42 -4.57
N LEU A 88 -6.58 -7.58 -3.72
CA LEU A 88 -6.83 -6.16 -4.06
C LEU A 88 -5.52 -5.40 -4.28
N TYR A 89 -4.50 -5.65 -3.47
CA TYR A 89 -3.17 -5.07 -3.64
C TYR A 89 -2.52 -5.53 -4.94
N VAL A 90 -2.59 -6.82 -5.27
CA VAL A 90 -2.04 -7.36 -6.51
C VAL A 90 -2.74 -6.76 -7.73
N LEU A 91 -4.07 -6.74 -7.75
CA LEU A 91 -4.84 -6.18 -8.86
C LEU A 91 -4.55 -4.69 -9.08
N SER A 92 -4.58 -3.89 -8.01
CA SER A 92 -4.25 -2.47 -8.09
C SER A 92 -2.79 -2.25 -8.51
N SER A 93 -1.86 -3.04 -7.98
CA SER A 93 -0.44 -2.91 -8.32
C SER A 93 -0.17 -3.25 -9.78
N THR A 94 -0.74 -4.34 -10.29
CA THR A 94 -0.62 -4.73 -11.70
C THR A 94 -1.17 -3.64 -12.61
N PHE A 95 -2.34 -3.08 -12.29
CA PHE A 95 -2.90 -1.95 -13.04
C PHE A 95 -1.94 -0.76 -13.07
N LEU A 96 -1.39 -0.37 -11.93
CA LEU A 96 -0.44 0.75 -11.84
C LEU A 96 0.84 0.48 -12.66
N ILE A 97 1.37 -0.75 -12.66
CA ILE A 97 2.54 -1.12 -13.49
C ILE A 97 2.21 -0.97 -14.97
N VAL A 98 1.11 -1.60 -15.41
CA VAL A 98 0.70 -1.59 -16.83
C VAL A 98 0.49 -0.16 -17.31
N GLU A 99 -0.20 0.66 -16.51
CA GLU A 99 -0.49 2.04 -16.86
C GLU A 99 0.77 2.91 -16.82
N SER A 100 1.71 2.67 -15.90
CA SER A 100 3.02 3.35 -15.88
C SER A 100 3.84 3.06 -17.13
N ILE A 101 3.88 1.79 -17.55
CA ILE A 101 4.57 1.36 -18.77
C ILE A 101 3.91 2.04 -19.98
N ARG A 102 2.58 1.97 -20.08
CA ARG A 102 1.83 2.61 -21.16
C ARG A 102 2.16 4.09 -21.27
N GLN A 103 2.17 4.79 -20.15
CA GLN A 103 2.51 6.21 -20.08
C GLN A 103 3.93 6.51 -20.52
N LEU A 104 4.88 5.61 -20.28
CA LEU A 104 6.26 5.74 -20.75
C LEU A 104 6.30 5.77 -22.27
N TRP A 105 5.66 4.80 -22.93
CA TRP A 105 5.63 4.71 -24.41
C TRP A 105 5.04 5.94 -25.10
N PHE A 106 4.14 6.67 -24.45
CA PHE A 106 3.55 7.91 -24.98
C PHE A 106 4.36 9.18 -24.67
N LEU A 107 5.54 9.08 -24.05
CA LEU A 107 6.40 10.25 -23.89
C LEU A 107 6.97 10.72 -25.25
N PRO A 108 7.16 12.04 -25.43
CA PRO A 108 7.84 12.57 -26.61
C PRO A 108 9.26 12.01 -26.71
N SER A 109 9.75 11.82 -27.95
CA SER A 109 11.08 11.25 -28.25
C SER A 109 12.22 11.94 -27.50
N GLU A 110 12.06 13.22 -27.21
CA GLU A 110 12.99 14.09 -26.49
C GLU A 110 13.23 13.63 -25.05
N ALA A 111 12.26 12.96 -24.43
CA ALA A 111 12.41 12.42 -23.08
C ALA A 111 13.31 11.18 -23.02
N TYR A 112 13.58 10.55 -24.16
CA TYR A 112 14.49 9.40 -24.28
C TYR A 112 15.91 9.84 -24.63
N ILE A 113 16.11 11.10 -25.03
CA ILE A 113 17.45 11.66 -25.24
C ILE A 113 18.13 11.73 -23.87
N LEU A 114 19.43 11.41 -23.83
CA LEU A 114 20.24 11.36 -22.62
C LEU A 114 19.91 12.53 -21.69
N ALA A 115 19.30 12.21 -20.56
CA ALA A 115 18.85 13.22 -19.63
C ALA A 115 20.08 13.99 -19.11
N SER A 116 20.05 15.33 -19.16
CA SER A 116 21.24 16.17 -18.96
C SER A 116 21.96 15.98 -17.61
N TRP A 117 21.28 15.39 -16.62
CA TRP A 117 21.86 14.93 -15.35
C TRP A 117 23.01 13.92 -15.54
N SER A 118 22.96 13.08 -16.58
CA SER A 118 24.02 12.12 -16.93
C SER A 118 25.33 12.82 -17.30
N TYR A 119 25.25 14.08 -17.76
CA TYR A 119 26.43 14.90 -18.05
C TYR A 119 27.16 15.34 -16.76
N TYR A 120 26.45 15.35 -15.63
CA TYR A 120 26.98 15.69 -14.31
C TYR A 120 27.42 14.47 -13.51
N PHE A 121 27.27 13.25 -14.06
CA PHE A 121 27.99 12.12 -13.49
C PHE A 121 29.48 12.35 -13.78
N PRO A 122 30.31 12.60 -12.74
CA PRO A 122 31.73 12.71 -12.96
C PRO A 122 32.17 11.44 -13.65
N HIS A 123 32.91 11.59 -14.75
CA HIS A 123 33.44 10.50 -15.56
C HIS A 123 34.27 9.60 -14.64
N LEU A 124 33.64 8.58 -14.08
CA LEU A 124 34.32 7.51 -13.39
C LEU A 124 34.89 6.66 -14.52
N PHE A 125 36.15 6.96 -14.84
CA PHE A 125 37.07 6.29 -15.77
C PHE A 125 36.95 6.70 -17.25
#